data_AF-A0AA42H1K6-F1
#
_entry.id   AF-A0AA42H1K6-F1
#
_cell.length_a   1.000
_cell.length_b   1.000
_cell.length_c   1.000
_cell.angle_alpha   90.00
_cell.angle_beta   90.00
_cell.angle_gamma   90.00
#
_symmetry.space_group_name_H-M   'P 1'
#
loop_
_entity.id
_entity.type
_entity.pdbx_description
1 polymer ?
#
loop_
_entity_poly.entity_id
_entity_poly.type
_entity_poly.pdbx_seq_one_letter_code
_entity_poly.pdbx_strand_id
1 'polypeptide(L)'
;MTIDPRIPDLCTEYGITIVDGRSYPGIRETRAVVTMSRILQAKGEDHFRMVLSTVAETENNQGYIDKYLLWAVSDLVTVCNSIVENRPIEWLECFDAAPVAQLQYIARQLPHQRFALVGMLFERVVRRFGPNAAQGDLFDEKRMAA
;
A
#
# COMPACT_ATOMS: atom_id res chain seq x y z
N MET A 1 -17.94 17.75 0.49
CA MET A 1 -17.74 16.35 0.92
C MET A 1 -17.20 16.38 2.33
N THR A 2 -17.86 15.71 3.27
CA THR A 2 -17.51 15.74 4.69
C THR A 2 -16.45 14.67 4.98
N ILE A 3 -15.40 15.04 5.72
CA ILE A 3 -14.42 14.08 6.25
C ILE A 3 -15.13 13.19 7.28
N ASP A 4 -14.95 11.88 7.19
CA ASP A 4 -15.51 10.96 8.19
C ASP A 4 -14.82 11.23 9.55
N PRO A 5 -15.59 11.47 10.63
CA PRO A 5 -15.03 11.88 11.91
C PRO A 5 -14.15 10.81 12.57
N ARG A 6 -14.23 9.54 12.14
CA ARG A 6 -13.41 8.44 12.68
C ARG A 6 -11.97 8.43 12.18
N ILE A 7 -11.66 9.18 11.11
CA ILE A 7 -10.35 9.13 10.45
C ILE A 7 -9.19 9.47 11.39
N PRO A 8 -9.24 10.52 12.23
CA PRO A 8 -8.14 10.82 13.16
C PRO A 8 -7.87 9.69 14.15
N ASP A 9 -8.92 9.09 14.72
CA ASP A 9 -8.80 7.99 15.69
C ASP A 9 -8.19 6.75 15.03
N LEU A 10 -8.68 6.39 13.85
CA LEU A 10 -8.14 5.29 13.05
C LEU A 10 -6.68 5.55 12.66
N CYS A 11 -6.31 6.75 12.22
CA CYS A 11 -4.91 7.04 11.89
C CYS A 11 -4.00 6.93 13.13
N THR A 12 -4.48 7.40 14.28
CA THR A 12 -3.73 7.35 15.56
C THR A 12 -3.46 5.91 15.98
N GLU A 13 -4.44 5.02 15.83
CA GLU A 13 -4.30 3.59 16.13
C GLU A 13 -3.13 2.93 15.38
N TYR A 14 -2.91 3.31 14.11
CA TYR A 14 -1.82 2.80 13.27
C TYR A 14 -0.56 3.69 13.29
N GLY A 15 -0.48 4.68 14.19
CA GLY A 15 0.67 5.58 14.29
C GLY A 15 0.87 6.49 13.07
N ILE A 16 -0.19 6.77 12.32
CA ILE A 16 -0.19 7.67 11.16
C ILE A 16 -0.56 9.08 11.61
N THR A 17 0.28 10.06 11.27
CA THR A 17 0.04 11.47 11.60
C THR A 17 -0.61 12.18 10.41
N ILE A 18 -1.75 12.83 10.66
CA ILE A 18 -2.40 13.69 9.66
C ILE A 18 -1.76 15.07 9.71
N VAL A 19 -1.22 15.53 8.59
CA VAL A 19 -0.61 16.85 8.47
C VAL A 19 -1.44 17.78 7.58
N ASP A 20 -1.18 19.08 7.71
CA ASP A 20 -1.83 20.10 6.88
C ASP A 20 -1.53 19.87 5.38
N GLY A 21 -2.51 20.18 4.52
CA GLY A 21 -2.42 19.94 3.08
C GLY A 21 -1.26 20.68 2.39
N ARG A 22 -0.74 21.76 3.00
CA ARG A 22 0.38 22.57 2.50
C ARG A 22 1.74 22.11 3.04
N SER A 23 1.76 21.26 4.06
CA SER A 23 3.00 20.73 4.63
C SER A 23 3.62 19.67 3.70
N TYR A 24 4.94 19.53 3.75
CA TYR A 24 5.62 18.40 3.11
C TYR A 24 5.57 17.21 4.08
N PRO A 25 4.84 16.14 3.74
CA PRO A 25 4.67 15.00 4.64
C PRO A 25 5.97 14.18 4.73
N GLY A 26 6.36 13.88 5.95
CA GLY A 26 7.46 13.00 6.30
C GLY A 26 7.05 11.54 6.47
N ILE A 27 7.77 10.87 7.36
CA ILE A 27 7.58 9.45 7.67
C ILE A 27 6.27 9.24 8.44
N ARG A 28 5.46 8.26 8.03
CA ARG A 28 4.12 7.97 8.61
C ARG A 28 3.18 9.17 8.60
N GLU A 29 3.41 10.14 7.72
CA GLU A 29 2.56 11.31 7.59
C GLU A 29 1.69 11.23 6.34
N THR A 30 0.48 11.78 6.45
CA THR A 30 -0.45 11.87 5.33
C THR A 30 -1.23 13.18 5.33
N ARG A 31 -1.56 13.64 4.12
CA ARG A 31 -2.57 14.70 3.89
C ARG A 31 -3.80 14.15 3.17
N ALA A 32 -3.86 12.85 2.91
CA ALA A 32 -4.86 12.22 2.06
C ALA A 32 -6.16 11.88 2.80
N VAL A 33 -6.57 12.73 3.76
CA VAL A 33 -7.75 12.51 4.63
C VAL A 33 -9.04 12.32 3.84
N VAL A 34 -9.22 13.11 2.77
CA VAL A 34 -10.35 12.98 1.84
C VAL A 34 -10.38 11.61 1.18
N THR A 35 -9.22 11.07 0.80
CA THR A 35 -9.11 9.74 0.20
C THR A 35 -9.45 8.65 1.21
N MET A 36 -8.92 8.76 2.42
CA MET A 36 -9.22 7.83 3.50
C MET A 36 -10.72 7.78 3.82
N SER A 37 -11.37 8.95 3.91
CA SER A 37 -12.84 9.03 4.08
C SER A 37 -13.60 8.34 2.95
N ARG A 38 -13.13 8.47 1.70
CA ARG A 38 -13.76 7.78 0.55
C ARG A 38 -13.62 6.27 0.61
N ILE A 39 -12.45 5.78 0.99
CA ILE A 39 -12.21 4.33 1.12
C ILE A 39 -13.09 3.78 2.24
N LEU A 40 -13.09 4.42 3.41
CA LEU A 40 -13.91 4.02 4.56
C LEU A 40 -15.41 3.99 4.21
N GLN A 41 -15.93 5.03 3.55
CA GLN A 41 -17.34 5.10 3.15
C GLN A 41 -17.71 4.06 2.08
N ALA A 42 -16.80 3.78 1.14
CA ALA A 42 -17.08 2.88 0.02
C ALA A 42 -16.89 1.39 0.36
N LYS A 43 -16.01 1.07 1.31
CA LYS A 43 -15.56 -0.32 1.57
C LYS A 43 -15.79 -0.78 3.00
N GLY A 44 -16.18 0.10 3.92
CA GLY A 44 -16.37 -0.23 5.32
C GLY A 44 -15.08 -0.16 6.13
N GLU A 45 -15.23 -0.28 7.45
CA GLU A 45 -14.14 -0.09 8.41
C GLU A 45 -13.12 -1.23 8.39
N ASP A 46 -13.56 -2.48 8.31
CA ASP A 46 -12.67 -3.65 8.29
C ASP A 46 -11.69 -3.59 7.11
N HIS A 47 -12.20 -3.31 5.90
CA HIS A 47 -11.37 -3.10 4.71
C HIS A 47 -10.40 -1.94 4.91
N PHE A 48 -10.87 -0.83 5.49
CA PHE A 48 -10.02 0.34 5.71
C PHE A 48 -8.90 0.05 6.73
N ARG A 49 -9.18 -0.73 7.77
CA ARG A 49 -8.18 -1.19 8.76
C ARG A 49 -7.11 -2.06 8.10
N MET A 50 -7.47 -2.98 7.21
CA MET A 50 -6.49 -3.75 6.42
C MET A 50 -5.58 -2.85 5.57
N VAL A 51 -6.16 -1.80 4.97
CA VAL A 51 -5.38 -0.81 4.19
C VAL A 51 -4.40 -0.06 5.10
N LEU A 52 -4.84 0.40 6.28
CA LEU A 52 -3.99 1.12 7.23
C LEU A 52 -2.87 0.23 7.78
N SER A 53 -3.17 -1.00 8.19
CA SER A 53 -2.19 -1.99 8.63
C SER A 53 -1.10 -2.18 7.56
N THR A 54 -1.49 -2.39 6.30
CA THR A 54 -0.54 -2.60 5.20
C THR A 54 0.41 -1.41 4.99
N VAL A 55 -0.09 -0.16 5.07
CA VAL A 55 0.76 1.02 4.85
C VAL A 55 1.53 1.47 6.09
N ALA A 56 1.11 1.08 7.30
CA ALA A 56 1.73 1.52 8.55
C ALA A 56 2.81 0.54 9.05
N GLU A 57 2.53 -0.77 8.95
CA GLU A 57 3.36 -1.83 9.53
C GLU A 57 4.57 -2.18 8.66
N THR A 58 4.69 -1.58 7.48
CA THR A 58 5.79 -1.88 6.56
C THR A 58 6.99 -0.98 6.83
N GLU A 59 7.98 -1.48 7.58
CA GLU A 59 9.20 -0.79 8.01
C GLU A 59 10.05 -0.25 6.84
N ASN A 60 10.03 -0.93 5.69
CA ASN A 60 10.81 -0.50 4.53
C ASN A 60 10.08 0.58 3.69
N ASN A 61 8.81 0.85 4.01
CA ASN A 61 7.92 1.71 3.23
C ASN A 61 7.40 2.91 4.02
N GLN A 62 8.15 3.30 5.06
CA GLN A 62 7.86 4.40 5.97
C GLN A 62 7.85 5.79 5.30
N GLY A 63 7.81 5.87 3.97
CA GLY A 63 7.68 7.11 3.21
C GLY A 63 6.29 7.74 3.31
N TYR A 64 6.09 8.77 2.46
CA TYR A 64 4.84 9.52 2.42
C TYR A 64 3.64 8.67 1.97
N ILE A 65 2.62 8.59 2.84
CA ILE A 65 1.36 7.92 2.58
C ILE A 65 0.46 8.86 1.76
N ASP A 66 0.54 8.73 0.44
CA ASP A 66 -0.22 9.55 -0.50
C ASP A 66 -1.55 8.90 -0.94
N LYS A 67 -2.38 9.70 -1.63
CA LYS A 67 -3.68 9.23 -2.12
C LYS A 67 -3.58 8.06 -3.11
N TYR A 68 -2.49 7.96 -3.87
CA TYR A 68 -2.34 6.93 -4.89
C TYR A 68 -1.95 5.60 -4.26
N LEU A 69 -1.06 5.63 -3.25
CA LEU A 69 -0.70 4.48 -2.45
C LEU A 69 -1.93 3.93 -1.72
N LEU A 70 -2.70 4.78 -1.02
CA LEU A 70 -3.91 4.34 -0.31
C LEU A 70 -4.92 3.66 -1.24
N TRP A 71 -5.16 4.22 -2.43
CA TRP A 71 -6.03 3.59 -3.42
C TRP A 71 -5.46 2.30 -3.99
N ALA A 72 -4.14 2.26 -4.26
CA ALA A 72 -3.50 1.07 -4.79
C ALA A 72 -3.56 -0.09 -3.79
N VAL A 73 -3.22 0.15 -2.52
CA VAL A 73 -3.36 -0.84 -1.45
C VAL A 73 -4.81 -1.27 -1.30
N SER A 74 -5.77 -0.33 -1.31
CA SER A 74 -7.20 -0.67 -1.27
C SER A 74 -7.63 -1.59 -2.42
N ASP A 75 -7.12 -1.40 -3.63
CA ASP A 75 -7.42 -2.27 -4.77
C ASP A 75 -6.83 -3.67 -4.57
N LEU A 76 -5.59 -3.73 -4.10
CA LEU A 76 -4.91 -5.00 -3.88
C LEU A 76 -5.55 -5.79 -2.73
N VAL A 77 -5.96 -5.14 -1.64
CA VAL A 77 -6.73 -5.78 -0.57
C VAL A 77 -8.03 -6.38 -1.12
N THR A 78 -8.74 -5.66 -2.01
CA THR A 78 -9.94 -6.20 -2.66
C THR A 78 -9.62 -7.42 -3.53
N VAL A 79 -8.60 -7.35 -4.39
CA VAL A 79 -8.26 -8.43 -5.34
C VAL A 79 -7.62 -9.63 -4.65
N CYS A 80 -6.85 -9.40 -3.60
CA CYS A 80 -6.05 -10.39 -2.88
C CYS A 80 -6.67 -10.75 -1.52
N ASN A 81 -7.97 -10.52 -1.33
CA ASN A 81 -8.64 -10.69 -0.03
C ASN A 81 -8.37 -12.06 0.62
N SER A 82 -8.34 -13.13 -0.18
CA SER A 82 -8.02 -14.48 0.32
C SER A 82 -6.60 -14.59 0.87
N ILE A 83 -5.64 -13.85 0.33
CA ILE A 83 -4.26 -13.80 0.84
C ILE A 83 -4.22 -12.97 2.13
N VAL A 84 -4.84 -11.78 2.12
CA VAL A 84 -4.84 -10.86 3.26
C VAL A 84 -5.47 -11.52 4.49
N GLU A 85 -6.60 -12.22 4.32
CA GLU A 85 -7.31 -12.87 5.43
C GLU A 85 -6.61 -14.15 5.93
N ASN A 86 -6.11 -14.99 5.02
CA ASN A 86 -5.56 -16.31 5.42
C ASN A 86 -4.05 -16.28 5.71
N ARG A 87 -3.32 -15.29 5.19
CA ARG A 87 -1.85 -15.19 5.27
C ARG A 87 -1.41 -13.74 5.55
N PRO A 88 -1.92 -13.07 6.60
CA PRO A 88 -1.70 -11.64 6.84
C PRO A 88 -0.24 -11.28 7.07
N ILE A 89 0.52 -12.09 7.81
CA ILE A 89 1.94 -11.85 8.08
C ILE A 89 2.73 -11.83 6.77
N GLU A 90 2.51 -12.81 5.91
CA GLU A 90 3.23 -12.93 4.66
C GLU A 90 2.83 -11.86 3.64
N TRP A 91 1.60 -11.37 3.73
CA TRP A 91 1.16 -10.19 2.99
C TRP A 91 1.96 -8.95 3.40
N LEU A 92 2.12 -8.71 4.70
CA LEU A 92 2.94 -7.60 5.21
C LEU A 92 4.41 -7.75 4.80
N GLU A 93 4.99 -8.96 4.94
CA GLU A 93 6.35 -9.25 4.46
C GLU A 93 6.52 -9.01 2.95
N CYS A 94 5.47 -9.28 2.15
CA CYS A 94 5.48 -9.00 0.72
C CYS A 94 5.62 -7.50 0.44
N PHE A 95 4.91 -6.67 1.20
CA PHE A 95 5.02 -5.23 1.07
C PHE A 95 6.35 -4.72 1.61
N ASP A 96 6.85 -5.24 2.73
CA ASP A 96 8.17 -4.87 3.28
C ASP A 96 9.33 -5.17 2.33
N ALA A 97 9.24 -6.27 1.58
CA ALA A 97 10.21 -6.57 0.54
C ALA A 97 10.09 -5.66 -0.69
N ALA A 98 8.96 -4.99 -0.89
CA ALA A 98 8.74 -4.11 -2.03
C ALA A 98 9.34 -2.71 -1.79
N PRO A 99 10.03 -2.11 -2.76
CA PRO A 99 10.56 -0.75 -2.63
C PRO A 99 9.46 0.30 -2.90
N VAL A 100 8.43 0.40 -2.05
CA VAL A 100 7.19 1.16 -2.34
C VAL A 100 7.46 2.62 -2.68
N ALA A 101 8.36 3.29 -1.94
CA ALA A 101 8.71 4.69 -2.21
C ALA A 101 9.30 4.88 -3.62
N GLN A 102 10.16 3.94 -4.06
CA GLN A 102 10.71 3.94 -5.41
C GLN A 102 9.61 3.70 -6.45
N LEU A 103 8.69 2.76 -6.19
CA LEU A 103 7.58 2.48 -7.08
C LEU A 103 6.63 3.69 -7.20
N GLN A 104 6.35 4.41 -6.11
CA GLN A 104 5.62 5.68 -6.14
C GLN A 104 6.37 6.74 -6.98
N TYR A 105 7.69 6.84 -6.82
CA TYR A 105 8.54 7.74 -7.60
C TYR A 105 8.57 7.43 -9.10
N ILE A 106 8.47 6.15 -9.48
CA ILE A 106 8.33 5.73 -10.87
C ILE A 106 6.92 6.05 -11.37
N ALA A 107 5.88 5.63 -10.63
CA ALA A 107 4.48 5.75 -11.02
C ALA A 107 4.04 7.21 -11.23
N ARG A 108 4.58 8.17 -10.47
CA ARG A 108 4.24 9.61 -10.62
C ARG A 108 4.60 10.21 -11.99
N GLN A 109 5.41 9.51 -12.79
CA GLN A 109 5.76 9.92 -14.15
C GLN A 109 4.67 9.56 -15.17
N LEU A 110 3.65 8.80 -14.75
CA LEU A 110 2.58 8.30 -15.62
C LEU A 110 1.25 9.00 -15.31
N PRO A 111 0.39 9.20 -16.33
CA PRO A 111 -0.91 9.86 -16.16
C PRO A 111 -1.87 9.06 -15.24
N HIS A 112 -1.72 7.74 -15.21
CA HIS A 112 -2.55 6.83 -14.43
C HIS A 112 -1.77 6.21 -13.25
N GLN A 113 -1.18 7.08 -12.41
CA GLN A 113 -0.29 6.71 -11.30
C GLN A 113 -0.84 5.59 -10.39
N ARG A 114 -2.13 5.64 -10.01
CA ARG A 114 -2.77 4.57 -9.22
C ARG A 114 -2.61 3.21 -9.88
N PHE A 115 -3.04 3.07 -11.15
CA PHE A 115 -3.05 1.79 -11.83
C PHE A 115 -1.64 1.28 -12.15
N ALA A 116 -0.70 2.20 -12.41
CA ALA A 116 0.71 1.85 -12.53
C ALA A 116 1.24 1.26 -11.21
N LEU A 117 0.95 1.90 -10.08
CA LEU A 117 1.37 1.42 -8.76
C LEU A 117 0.70 0.09 -8.40
N VAL A 118 -0.60 -0.07 -8.69
CA VAL A 118 -1.31 -1.35 -8.54
C VAL A 118 -0.62 -2.45 -9.33
N GLY A 119 -0.30 -2.23 -10.61
CA GLY A 119 0.35 -3.25 -11.44
C GLY A 119 1.72 -3.66 -10.90
N MET A 120 2.55 -2.69 -10.51
CA MET A 120 3.90 -2.97 -9.99
C MET A 120 3.87 -3.70 -8.64
N LEU A 121 2.95 -3.33 -7.74
CA LEU A 121 2.80 -4.02 -6.45
C LEU A 121 2.14 -5.40 -6.62
N PHE A 122 1.14 -5.52 -7.49
CA PHE A 122 0.50 -6.80 -7.79
C PHE A 122 1.49 -7.80 -8.37
N GLU A 123 2.41 -7.36 -9.21
CA GLU A 123 3.48 -8.22 -9.74
C GLU A 123 4.30 -8.85 -8.61
N ARG A 124 4.61 -8.11 -7.54
CA ARG A 124 5.29 -8.65 -6.34
C ARG A 124 4.44 -9.68 -5.60
N VAL A 125 3.14 -9.41 -5.46
CA VAL A 125 2.19 -10.36 -4.88
C VAL A 125 2.14 -11.64 -5.74
N VAL A 126 2.07 -11.53 -7.07
CA VAL A 126 2.08 -12.69 -7.98
C VAL A 126 3.40 -13.46 -7.91
N ARG A 127 4.55 -12.79 -7.81
CA ARG A 127 5.84 -13.46 -7.59
C ARG A 127 5.87 -14.26 -6.30
N ARG A 128 5.21 -13.79 -5.24
CA ARG A 128 5.24 -14.44 -3.92
C ARG A 128 4.15 -15.50 -3.73
N PHE A 129 2.99 -15.31 -4.31
CA PHE A 129 1.80 -16.14 -4.05
C PHE A 129 1.21 -16.81 -5.30
N GLY A 130 1.68 -16.45 -6.50
CA GLY A 130 1.20 -17.00 -7.75
C GLY A 130 1.61 -18.47 -7.98
N PRO A 131 1.01 -19.13 -9.00
CA PRO A 131 1.25 -20.54 -9.28
C PRO A 131 2.73 -20.88 -9.57
N ASN A 132 3.51 -19.89 -10.01
CA ASN A 132 4.93 -20.02 -10.31
C ASN A 132 5.84 -19.38 -9.25
N ALA A 133 5.32 -19.07 -8.04
CA ALA A 133 6.10 -18.38 -7.01
C ALA A 133 7.34 -19.15 -6.54
N ALA A 134 7.32 -20.48 -6.65
CA ALA A 134 8.48 -21.34 -6.35
C ALA A 134 9.50 -21.41 -7.50
N GLN A 135 9.13 -20.94 -8.69
CA GLN A 135 10.02 -20.92 -9.85
C GLN A 135 10.76 -19.59 -9.85
N GLY A 136 12.07 -19.65 -9.57
CA GLY A 136 12.94 -18.48 -9.68
C GLY A 136 12.80 -17.83 -11.06
N ASP A 137 12.84 -16.50 -11.10
CA ASP A 137 12.89 -15.81 -12.38
C ASP A 137 14.26 -16.08 -13.01
N LEU A 138 14.25 -16.69 -14.21
CA LEU A 138 15.44 -17.00 -15.02
C LEU A 138 16.39 -15.80 -15.16
N PHE A 139 15.88 -14.57 -15.05
CA PHE A 139 16.66 -13.34 -15.11
C PHE A 139 17.14 -12.80 -13.75
N ASP A 140 16.48 -13.14 -12.64
CA ASP A 140 16.95 -12.79 -11.28
C ASP A 140 18.10 -13.71 -10.85
N GLU A 141 18.05 -15.00 -11.19
CA GLU A 141 19.11 -15.97 -10.88
C GLU A 141 20.46 -15.60 -11.50
N LYS A 142 20.46 -14.99 -12.70
CA LYS A 142 21.68 -14.54 -13.38
C LYS A 142 22.36 -13.35 -12.71
N ARG A 143 21.64 -12.54 -11.93
CA ARG A 143 22.22 -11.42 -11.18
C ARG A 143 22.91 -11.86 -9.89
N MET A 144 22.54 -12.99 -9.32
CA MET A 144 23.19 -13.55 -8.13
C MET A 144 24.44 -14.38 -8.47
N ALA A 145 24.56 -14.84 -9.73
CA ALA A 145 25.68 -15.64 -10.21
C ALA A 145 26.81 -14.81 -10.86
N ALA A 146 26.74 -13.47 -10.79
CA ALA A 146 27.70 -12.53 -11.40
C ALA A 146 28.47 -11.73 -10.35
#